data_AF-A0AAV8ZCP0-F1
#
_entry.id   AF-A0AAV8ZCP0-F1
#
_cell.length_a   1.000
_cell.length_b   1.000
_cell.length_c   1.000
_cell.angle_alpha   90.00
_cell.angle_beta   90.00
_cell.angle_gamma   90.00
#
_symmetry.space_group_name_H-M   'P 1'
#
loop_
_entity.id
_entity.type
_entity.pdbx_description
1 polymer ?
#
loop_
_entity_poly.entity_id
_entity_poly.type
_entity_poly.pdbx_seq_one_letter_code
_entity_poly.pdbx_strand_id
1 'polypeptide(L)'
;MEFNIEVRKKQLQSLDQYITSSKDKVQSILDYLGWNAKKLLDKEVKITCSVKPSHQIQLKNVEHIEKCCLKTLGYSPDEQFLSEPLHNPTSSIKLDNVKKLEILGQARYNNPKFKAAWNGHDCDPMTSDRIFSTFSVDERITLYDYCAKNTEGPPTPKEFIIHDDRKEEKLATEEELLVKERNSKRRPNQI
;
A
#
# COMPACT_ATOMS: atom_id res chain seq x y z
N MET A 1 -47.45 21.47 -34.01
CA MET A 1 -46.55 20.70 -34.90
C MET A 1 -46.86 19.22 -34.67
N GLU A 2 -47.64 18.61 -35.56
CA GLU A 2 -47.83 17.15 -35.53
C GLU A 2 -46.51 16.48 -35.85
N PHE A 3 -45.95 15.78 -34.87
CA PHE A 3 -44.75 14.99 -35.05
C PHE A 3 -45.11 13.79 -35.94
N ASN A 4 -44.74 13.83 -37.22
CA ASN A 4 -45.05 12.75 -38.14
C ASN A 4 -44.13 11.55 -37.86
N ILE A 5 -44.56 10.71 -36.92
CA ILE A 5 -43.83 9.54 -36.41
C ILE A 5 -43.49 8.55 -37.54
N GLU A 6 -44.35 8.44 -38.56
CA GLU A 6 -44.14 7.54 -39.70
C GLU A 6 -42.99 7.98 -40.59
N VAL A 7 -42.89 9.29 -40.87
CA VAL A 7 -41.77 9.85 -41.63
C VAL A 7 -40.45 9.61 -40.88
N ARG A 8 -40.44 9.80 -39.56
CA ARG A 8 -39.26 9.56 -38.72
C ARG A 8 -38.86 8.10 -38.67
N LYS A 9 -39.83 7.16 -38.64
CA LYS A 9 -39.57 5.71 -38.74
C LYS A 9 -38.93 5.34 -40.08
N LYS A 10 -39.44 5.87 -41.20
CA LYS A 10 -38.85 5.63 -42.53
C LYS A 10 -37.43 6.18 -42.64
N GLN A 11 -37.18 7.36 -42.08
CA GLN A 11 -35.83 7.93 -42.03
C GLN A 11 -34.87 7.04 -41.24
N LEU A 12 -35.27 6.56 -40.06
CA LEU A 12 -34.47 5.62 -39.26
C LEU A 12 -34.18 4.31 -40.01
N GLN A 13 -35.18 3.75 -40.70
CA GLN A 13 -34.97 2.56 -41.53
C GLN A 13 -33.97 2.82 -42.67
N SER A 14 -34.06 3.97 -43.35
CA SER A 14 -33.11 4.32 -44.41
C SER A 14 -31.68 4.48 -43.89
N LEU A 15 -31.52 5.06 -42.69
CA LEU A 15 -30.24 5.21 -42.00
C LEU A 15 -29.64 3.85 -41.62
N ASP A 16 -30.46 2.96 -41.07
CA ASP A 16 -30.03 1.62 -40.68
C ASP A 16 -29.61 0.78 -41.89
N GLN A 17 -30.36 0.89 -42.98
CA GLN A 17 -30.05 0.22 -44.25
C GLN A 17 -28.75 0.78 -44.87
N TYR A 18 -28.53 2.09 -44.79
CA TYR A 18 -27.29 2.73 -45.22
C TYR A 18 -26.09 2.27 -44.38
N ILE A 19 -26.22 2.25 -43.05
CA ILE A 19 -25.17 1.79 -42.12
C ILE A 19 -24.81 0.33 -42.41
N THR A 20 -25.82 -0.52 -42.57
CA THR A 20 -25.62 -1.96 -42.84
C THR A 20 -24.93 -2.19 -44.17
N SER A 21 -25.41 -1.53 -45.24
CA SER A 21 -24.78 -1.65 -46.57
C SER A 21 -23.34 -1.14 -46.59
N SER A 22 -23.03 -0.10 -45.81
CA SER A 22 -21.68 0.44 -45.69
C SER A 22 -20.77 -0.52 -44.94
N LYS A 23 -21.28 -1.13 -43.86
CA LYS A 23 -20.57 -2.16 -43.09
C LYS A 23 -20.25 -3.38 -43.94
N ASP A 24 -21.18 -3.85 -44.74
CA ASP A 24 -20.98 -5.01 -45.63
C ASP A 24 -19.94 -4.73 -46.71
N LYS A 25 -19.94 -3.52 -47.28
CA LYS A 25 -18.89 -3.09 -48.23
C LYS A 25 -17.52 -3.06 -47.59
N VAL A 26 -17.40 -2.50 -46.39
CA VAL A 26 -16.14 -2.49 -45.64
C VAL A 26 -15.69 -3.92 -45.33
N GLN A 27 -16.59 -4.79 -44.89
CA GLN A 27 -16.27 -6.20 -44.62
C GLN A 27 -15.81 -6.92 -45.90
N SER A 28 -16.48 -6.70 -47.03
CA SER A 28 -16.10 -7.30 -48.32
C SER A 28 -14.69 -6.87 -48.77
N ILE A 29 -14.33 -5.60 -48.56
CA ILE A 29 -12.97 -5.09 -48.83
C ILE A 29 -11.95 -5.74 -47.90
N LEU A 30 -12.27 -5.87 -46.61
CA LEU A 30 -11.39 -6.53 -45.64
C LEU A 30 -11.18 -8.00 -45.98
N ASP A 31 -12.24 -8.73 -46.35
CA ASP A 31 -12.17 -10.13 -46.75
C ASP A 31 -11.32 -10.31 -48.03
N TYR A 32 -11.48 -9.42 -49.01
CA TYR A 32 -10.63 -9.39 -50.21
C TYR A 32 -9.14 -9.21 -49.88
N LEU A 33 -8.82 -8.39 -48.88
CA LEU A 33 -7.45 -8.17 -48.39
C LEU A 33 -6.97 -9.29 -47.45
N GLY A 34 -7.80 -10.28 -47.14
CA GLY A 34 -7.51 -11.32 -46.14
C GLY A 34 -7.41 -10.77 -44.71
N TRP A 35 -7.98 -9.59 -44.46
CA TRP A 35 -7.94 -8.90 -43.19
C TRP A 35 -9.20 -9.17 -42.38
N ASN A 36 -9.04 -9.38 -41.08
CA ASN A 36 -10.17 -9.56 -40.18
C ASN A 36 -10.37 -8.28 -39.36
N ALA A 37 -11.51 -7.62 -39.52
CA ALA A 37 -11.87 -6.39 -38.81
C ALA A 37 -11.64 -6.50 -37.29
N LYS A 38 -11.99 -7.65 -36.69
CA LYS A 38 -11.80 -7.91 -35.26
C LYS A 38 -10.33 -7.94 -34.88
N LYS A 39 -9.49 -8.61 -35.69
CA LYS A 39 -8.03 -8.68 -35.47
C LYS A 39 -7.33 -7.34 -35.71
N LEU A 40 -7.89 -6.45 -36.53
CA LEU A 40 -7.33 -5.11 -36.77
C LEU A 40 -7.66 -4.13 -35.65
N LEU A 41 -8.87 -4.23 -35.09
CA LEU A 41 -9.28 -3.45 -33.92
C LEU A 41 -8.56 -3.92 -32.64
N ASP A 42 -8.26 -5.23 -32.53
CA ASP A 42 -7.51 -5.84 -31.42
C ASP A 42 -5.97 -5.78 -31.59
N LYS A 43 -5.43 -5.04 -32.56
CA LYS A 43 -3.97 -4.82 -32.63
C LYS A 43 -3.53 -3.85 -31.53
N GLU A 44 -3.54 -4.34 -30.31
CA GLU A 44 -2.84 -3.72 -29.20
C GLU A 44 -1.36 -3.67 -29.57
N VAL A 45 -0.86 -2.45 -29.76
CA VAL A 45 0.54 -2.20 -30.10
C VAL A 45 1.41 -2.80 -29.00
N LYS A 46 2.14 -3.87 -29.35
CA LYS A 46 3.11 -4.50 -28.48
C LYS A 46 4.42 -3.74 -28.61
N ILE A 47 4.87 -3.18 -27.50
CA ILE A 47 6.19 -2.55 -27.35
C ILE A 47 7.11 -3.47 -26.56
N THR A 48 8.41 -3.27 -26.67
CA THR A 48 9.38 -3.94 -25.81
C THR A 48 9.38 -3.32 -24.42
N CYS A 49 9.46 -4.15 -23.38
CA CYS A 49 9.61 -3.69 -22.01
C CYS A 49 10.94 -2.95 -21.83
N SER A 50 10.91 -1.82 -21.11
CA SER A 50 12.10 -1.02 -20.79
C SER A 50 13.05 -1.70 -19.80
N VAL A 51 12.53 -2.58 -18.94
CA VAL A 51 13.30 -3.28 -17.90
C VAL A 51 14.02 -4.50 -18.47
N LYS A 52 13.34 -5.24 -19.34
CA LYS A 52 13.88 -6.45 -19.95
C LYS A 52 13.54 -6.50 -21.44
N PRO A 53 14.51 -6.31 -22.35
CA PRO A 53 14.26 -6.27 -23.79
C PRO A 53 13.61 -7.53 -24.37
N SER A 54 13.69 -8.67 -23.67
CA SER A 54 13.06 -9.92 -24.09
C SER A 54 11.54 -9.96 -23.87
N HIS A 55 10.95 -9.02 -23.13
CA HIS A 55 9.50 -8.98 -22.89
C HIS A 55 8.79 -8.07 -23.91
N GLN A 56 7.67 -8.54 -24.45
CA GLN A 56 6.73 -7.74 -25.22
C GLN A 56 5.51 -7.41 -24.38
N ILE A 57 5.19 -6.13 -24.26
CA ILE A 57 4.12 -5.61 -23.40
C ILE A 57 3.19 -4.73 -24.22
N GLN A 58 1.94 -4.64 -23.80
CA GLN A 58 1.01 -3.67 -24.37
C GLN A 58 1.42 -2.26 -23.94
N LEU A 59 1.26 -1.27 -24.84
CA LEU A 59 1.67 0.13 -24.66
C LEU A 59 1.26 0.78 -23.32
N LYS A 60 0.26 0.25 -22.61
CA LYS A 60 -0.31 0.82 -21.37
C LYS A 60 -0.21 -0.09 -20.14
N ASN A 61 0.64 -1.13 -20.15
CA ASN A 61 0.72 -2.04 -19.01
C ASN A 61 1.75 -1.57 -17.98
N VAL A 62 1.38 -0.58 -17.15
CA VAL A 62 2.21 -0.06 -16.05
C VAL A 62 2.49 -1.15 -15.01
N GLU A 63 1.48 -1.98 -14.70
CA GLU A 63 1.62 -3.08 -13.76
C GLU A 63 2.70 -4.09 -14.16
N HIS A 64 2.88 -4.33 -15.47
CA HIS A 64 3.97 -5.18 -15.94
C HIS A 64 5.32 -4.61 -15.55
N ILE A 65 5.54 -3.31 -15.72
CA ILE A 65 6.83 -2.68 -15.48
C ILE A 65 7.21 -2.87 -14.01
N GLU A 66 6.28 -2.59 -13.09
CA GLU A 66 6.48 -2.79 -11.66
C GLU A 66 6.79 -4.25 -11.31
N LYS A 67 5.96 -5.19 -11.77
CA LYS A 67 6.17 -6.63 -11.56
C LYS A 67 7.48 -7.13 -12.17
N CYS A 68 7.88 -6.58 -13.32
CA CYS A 68 9.13 -6.93 -14.01
C CYS A 68 10.35 -6.36 -13.30
N CYS A 69 10.27 -5.14 -12.75
CA CYS A 69 11.31 -4.55 -11.90
C CYS A 69 11.54 -5.43 -10.67
N LEU A 70 10.46 -5.75 -9.93
CA LEU A 70 10.52 -6.60 -8.75
C LEU A 70 11.18 -7.95 -9.04
N LYS A 71 10.75 -8.63 -10.11
CA LYS A 71 11.34 -9.92 -10.53
C LYS A 71 12.82 -9.80 -10.91
N THR A 72 13.22 -8.71 -11.55
CA THR A 72 14.64 -8.47 -11.90
C THR A 72 15.50 -8.29 -10.65
N LEU A 73 14.94 -7.66 -9.60
CA LEU A 73 15.54 -7.54 -8.28
C LEU A 73 15.39 -8.81 -7.41
N GLY A 74 14.80 -9.86 -7.98
CA GLY A 74 14.61 -11.17 -7.34
C GLY A 74 13.46 -11.23 -6.33
N TYR A 75 12.56 -10.25 -6.29
CA TYR A 75 11.37 -10.29 -5.43
C TYR A 75 10.22 -11.05 -6.10
N SER A 76 9.47 -11.81 -5.31
CA SER A 76 8.17 -12.34 -5.69
C SER A 76 7.09 -11.25 -5.52
N PRO A 77 6.09 -11.15 -6.41
CA PRO A 77 5.01 -10.18 -6.26
C PRO A 77 4.14 -10.39 -5.01
N ASP A 78 4.17 -11.59 -4.44
CA ASP A 78 3.37 -11.96 -3.26
C ASP A 78 4.13 -11.72 -1.93
N GLU A 79 5.34 -11.15 -1.98
CA GLU A 79 6.10 -10.80 -0.77
C GLU A 79 5.47 -9.63 -0.01
N GLN A 80 5.72 -9.59 1.30
CA GLN A 80 5.26 -8.51 2.16
C GLN A 80 6.22 -7.30 2.05
N PHE A 81 5.86 -6.36 1.17
CA PHE A 81 6.61 -5.11 0.99
C PHE A 81 6.42 -4.15 2.17
N LEU A 82 7.44 -3.35 2.41
CA LEU A 82 7.37 -2.24 3.36
C LEU A 82 6.35 -1.21 2.87
N SER A 83 5.67 -0.57 3.82
CA SER A 83 4.71 0.48 3.52
C SER A 83 5.41 1.69 2.87
N GLU A 84 4.69 2.36 1.97
CA GLU A 84 5.19 3.60 1.40
C GLU A 84 5.40 4.66 2.50
N PRO A 85 6.53 5.40 2.47
CA PRO A 85 6.79 6.44 3.44
C PRO A 85 5.79 7.60 3.28
N LEU A 86 5.26 8.07 4.41
CA LEU A 86 4.48 9.30 4.47
C LEU A 86 5.38 10.47 4.06
N HIS A 87 5.03 11.22 3.03
CA HIS A 87 5.82 12.35 2.56
C HIS A 87 5.61 13.58 3.47
N ASN A 88 6.01 13.48 4.74
CA ASN A 88 6.08 14.61 5.66
C ASN A 88 7.55 15.05 5.81
N PRO A 89 7.92 16.27 5.39
CA PRO A 89 9.30 16.75 5.48
C PRO A 89 9.84 16.81 6.91
N THR A 90 8.99 16.90 7.94
CA THR A 90 9.46 16.94 9.35
C THR A 90 9.64 15.55 9.95
N SER A 91 8.83 14.58 9.54
CA SER A 91 8.83 13.21 10.09
C SER A 91 9.45 12.17 9.17
N SER A 92 9.96 12.56 8.00
CA SER A 92 10.53 11.63 7.02
C SER A 92 11.76 12.21 6.36
N ILE A 93 12.78 11.37 6.23
CA ILE A 93 14.07 11.72 5.64
C ILE A 93 14.40 10.75 4.51
N LYS A 94 14.91 11.30 3.42
CA LYS A 94 15.41 10.50 2.29
C LYS A 94 16.91 10.34 2.42
N LEU A 95 17.39 9.09 2.41
CA LEU A 95 18.81 8.76 2.48
C LEU A 95 19.29 8.16 1.17
N ASP A 96 19.93 8.99 0.34
CA ASP A 96 20.60 8.49 -0.86
C ASP A 96 21.86 7.68 -0.49
N ASN A 97 22.38 6.88 -1.43
CA ASN A 97 23.56 6.03 -1.19
C ASN A 97 24.78 6.82 -0.70
N VAL A 98 25.00 8.02 -1.21
CA VAL A 98 26.10 8.91 -0.76
C VAL A 98 25.95 9.26 0.71
N LYS A 99 24.73 9.61 1.15
CA LYS A 99 24.46 9.97 2.55
C LYS A 99 24.59 8.76 3.47
N LYS A 100 24.10 7.59 3.05
CA LYS A 100 24.28 6.34 3.79
C LYS A 100 25.77 6.02 3.99
N LEU A 101 26.58 6.14 2.93
CA LEU A 101 28.03 5.92 3.00
C LEU A 101 28.72 6.91 3.96
N GLU A 102 28.33 8.17 3.97
CA GLU A 102 28.84 9.18 4.91
C GLU A 102 28.52 8.79 6.36
N ILE A 103 27.25 8.48 6.65
CA ILE A 103 26.77 8.10 7.99
C ILE A 103 27.48 6.84 8.50
N LEU A 104 27.50 5.79 7.69
CA LEU A 104 28.12 4.51 8.03
C LEU A 104 29.65 4.64 8.13
N GLY A 105 30.27 5.48 7.28
CA GLY A 105 31.69 5.80 7.33
C GLY A 105 32.07 6.48 8.64
N GLN A 106 31.28 7.45 9.10
CA GLN A 106 31.50 8.12 10.37
C GLN A 106 31.33 7.16 11.55
N ALA A 107 30.32 6.28 11.52
CA ALA A 107 30.12 5.29 12.58
C ALA A 107 31.28 4.29 12.66
N ARG A 108 31.80 3.85 11.52
CA ARG A 108 32.97 2.98 11.44
C ARG A 108 34.23 3.67 11.97
N TYR A 109 34.41 4.96 11.68
CA TYR A 109 35.53 5.74 12.23
C TYR A 109 35.46 5.83 13.76
N ASN A 110 34.26 6.06 14.30
CA ASN A 110 34.05 6.19 15.74
C ASN A 110 34.09 4.85 16.50
N ASN A 111 33.82 3.72 15.84
CA ASN A 111 33.78 2.39 16.44
C ASN A 111 34.66 1.39 15.66
N PRO A 112 35.87 1.05 16.15
CA PRO A 112 36.77 0.09 15.51
C PRO A 112 36.20 -1.33 15.35
N LYS A 113 35.17 -1.69 16.13
CA LYS A 113 34.51 -3.01 16.07
C LYS A 113 33.27 -3.01 15.16
N PHE A 114 33.00 -1.91 14.47
CA PHE A 114 31.85 -1.76 13.58
C PHE A 114 31.86 -2.83 12.49
N LYS A 115 30.78 -3.62 12.42
CA LYS A 115 30.61 -4.64 11.39
C LYS A 115 29.81 -4.06 10.24
N ALA A 116 30.46 -3.82 9.10
CA ALA A 116 29.78 -3.47 7.87
C ALA A 116 29.45 -4.73 7.07
N ALA A 117 28.28 -4.77 6.44
CA ALA A 117 27.86 -5.84 5.55
C ALA A 117 27.45 -5.31 4.16
N TRP A 118 26.87 -4.12 4.11
CA TRP A 118 26.44 -3.50 2.86
C TRP A 118 27.62 -2.98 2.04
N ASN A 119 27.61 -3.23 0.73
CA ASN A 119 28.71 -2.90 -0.19
C ASN A 119 28.63 -1.48 -0.79
N GLY A 120 27.58 -0.71 -0.48
CA GLY A 120 27.37 0.65 -1.01
C GLY A 120 26.75 0.72 -2.42
N HIS A 121 26.64 -0.41 -3.11
CA HIS A 121 26.14 -0.51 -4.48
C HIS A 121 24.79 -1.22 -4.57
N ASP A 122 24.49 -2.11 -3.64
CA ASP A 122 23.23 -2.85 -3.62
C ASP A 122 22.05 -1.91 -3.42
N CYS A 123 20.95 -2.18 -4.13
CA CYS A 123 19.69 -1.47 -3.96
C CYS A 123 19.14 -1.65 -2.55
N ASP A 124 18.39 -0.66 -2.09
CA ASP A 124 17.73 -0.76 -0.79
C ASP A 124 16.72 -1.91 -0.77
N PRO A 125 16.70 -2.69 0.32
CA PRO A 125 15.75 -3.77 0.50
C PRO A 125 14.33 -3.22 0.63
N MET A 126 13.38 -3.85 -0.08
CA MET A 126 11.97 -3.45 -0.12
C MET A 126 11.09 -4.23 0.87
N THR A 127 11.66 -5.22 1.55
CA THR A 127 10.99 -6.10 2.51
C THR A 127 11.76 -6.13 3.83
N SER A 128 11.06 -6.39 4.93
CA SER A 128 11.67 -6.49 6.26
C SER A 128 12.77 -7.54 6.30
N ASP A 129 12.52 -8.71 5.72
CA ASP A 129 13.45 -9.85 5.78
C ASP A 129 14.77 -9.52 5.08
N ARG A 130 14.70 -8.81 3.95
CA ARG A 130 15.91 -8.38 3.24
C ARG A 130 16.66 -7.27 3.96
N ILE A 131 15.99 -6.40 4.73
CA ILE A 131 16.71 -5.46 5.60
C ILE A 131 17.65 -6.22 6.54
N PHE A 132 17.22 -7.37 7.06
CA PHE A 132 18.03 -8.14 7.99
C PHE A 132 19.23 -8.85 7.35
N SER A 133 19.13 -9.21 6.06
CA SER A 133 20.21 -9.83 5.30
C SER A 133 21.16 -8.84 4.62
N THR A 134 20.66 -7.69 4.17
CA THR A 134 21.44 -6.71 3.41
C THR A 134 22.31 -5.85 4.32
N PHE A 135 21.76 -5.40 5.46
CA PHE A 135 22.47 -4.57 6.41
C PHE A 135 22.88 -5.39 7.64
N SER A 136 24.02 -5.08 8.23
CA SER A 136 24.41 -5.61 9.53
C SER A 136 23.56 -5.00 10.65
N VAL A 137 23.64 -5.58 11.86
CA VAL A 137 23.00 -5.00 13.05
C VAL A 137 23.50 -3.57 13.31
N ASP A 138 24.81 -3.34 13.23
CA ASP A 138 25.43 -2.05 13.51
C ASP A 138 24.99 -0.99 12.48
N GLU A 139 24.90 -1.37 11.20
CA GLU A 139 24.43 -0.49 10.13
C GLU A 139 22.98 -0.08 10.35
N ARG A 140 22.09 -1.04 10.67
CA ARG A 140 20.68 -0.75 10.93
C ARG A 140 20.49 0.18 12.12
N ILE A 141 21.20 -0.06 13.22
CA ILE A 141 21.14 0.81 14.40
C ILE A 141 21.64 2.21 14.06
N THR A 142 22.76 2.31 13.34
CA THR A 142 23.34 3.61 12.96
C THR A 142 22.39 4.42 12.09
N LEU A 143 21.79 3.79 11.08
CA LEU A 143 20.82 4.43 10.21
C LEU A 143 19.55 4.84 10.99
N TYR A 144 19.06 3.98 11.87
CA TYR A 144 17.92 4.27 12.73
C TYR A 144 18.19 5.47 13.65
N ASP A 145 19.31 5.46 14.36
CA ASP A 145 19.71 6.55 15.27
C ASP A 145 19.90 7.86 14.52
N TYR A 146 20.42 7.80 13.30
CA TYR A 146 20.53 8.97 12.45
C TYR A 146 19.14 9.52 12.09
N CYS A 147 18.23 8.68 11.62
CA CYS A 147 16.86 9.09 11.31
C CYS A 147 16.17 9.69 12.55
N ALA A 148 16.19 8.99 13.67
CA ALA A 148 15.55 9.44 14.91
C ALA A 148 16.06 10.79 15.42
N LYS A 149 17.34 11.12 15.19
CA LYS A 149 17.93 12.42 15.54
C LYS A 149 17.56 13.55 14.57
N ASN A 150 17.26 13.22 13.32
CA ASN A 150 17.03 14.19 12.25
C ASN A 150 15.56 14.30 11.81
N THR A 151 14.64 13.59 12.49
CA THR A 151 13.20 13.64 12.22
C THR A 151 12.41 13.88 13.50
N GLU A 152 11.30 14.59 13.38
CA GLU A 152 10.31 14.73 14.44
C GLU A 152 9.56 13.41 14.64
N GLY A 153 9.58 12.89 15.87
CA GLY A 153 8.82 11.71 16.25
C GLY A 153 7.31 11.93 16.18
N PRO A 154 6.51 10.85 16.21
CA PRO A 154 5.06 10.98 16.28
C PRO A 154 4.65 11.80 17.52
N PRO A 155 3.52 12.52 17.46
CA PRO A 155 3.03 13.26 18.61
C PRO A 155 2.86 12.31 19.80
N THR A 156 3.26 12.76 20.98
CA THR A 156 3.11 11.98 22.21
C THR A 156 1.65 11.57 22.37
N PRO A 157 1.35 10.26 22.47
CA PRO A 157 -0.01 9.80 22.63
C PRO A 157 -0.60 10.42 23.90
N LYS A 158 -1.86 10.84 23.83
CA LYS A 158 -2.56 11.34 25.01
C LYS A 158 -2.64 10.22 26.04
N GLU A 159 -2.26 10.51 27.28
CA GLU A 159 -2.43 9.58 28.38
C GLU A 159 -3.91 9.20 28.50
N PHE A 160 -4.20 7.91 28.46
CA PHE A 160 -5.54 7.43 28.74
C PHE A 160 -5.75 7.46 30.25
N ILE A 161 -6.69 8.30 30.69
CA ILE A 161 -7.16 8.25 32.07
C ILE A 161 -7.97 6.96 32.20
N ILE A 162 -7.37 5.95 32.83
CA ILE A 162 -8.10 4.76 33.25
C ILE A 162 -8.97 5.22 34.43
N HIS A 163 -10.25 5.48 34.17
CA HIS A 163 -11.22 5.65 35.24
C HIS A 163 -11.36 4.30 35.94
N ASP A 164 -10.79 4.21 37.14
CA ASP A 164 -11.01 3.07 38.01
C ASP A 164 -12.44 3.17 38.59
N ASP A 165 -13.40 2.58 37.89
CA ASP A 165 -14.79 2.49 38.35
C ASP A 165 -14.97 1.48 39.52
N ARG A 166 -13.87 1.02 40.13
CA ARG A 166 -13.91 0.35 41.42
C ARG A 166 -14.42 1.35 42.44
N LYS A 167 -15.74 1.35 42.66
CA LYS A 167 -16.37 1.87 43.87
C LYS A 167 -15.50 1.39 45.03
N GLU A 168 -14.86 2.33 45.73
CA GLU A 168 -14.30 2.06 47.03
C GLU A 168 -15.42 1.43 47.84
N GLU A 169 -15.35 0.11 48.04
CA GLU A 169 -16.16 -0.54 49.06
C GLU A 169 -15.71 0.06 50.38
N LYS A 170 -16.42 1.08 50.84
CA LYS A 170 -16.29 1.57 52.21
C LYS A 170 -16.48 0.36 53.10
N LEU A 171 -15.38 -0.11 53.69
CA LEU A 171 -15.40 -1.12 54.73
C LEU A 171 -16.33 -0.58 55.82
N ALA A 172 -17.45 -1.27 56.05
CA ALA A 172 -18.41 -0.88 57.06
C ALA A 172 -17.67 -0.80 58.41
N THR A 173 -17.89 0.31 59.12
CA THR A 173 -17.21 0.55 60.40
C THR A 173 -17.70 -0.48 61.41
N GLU A 174 -16.88 -0.85 62.41
CA GLU A 174 -17.22 -1.88 63.41
C GLU A 174 -18.58 -1.62 64.07
N GLU A 175 -18.90 -0.35 64.33
CA GLU A 175 -20.19 0.09 64.87
C GLU A 175 -21.37 -0.25 63.93
N GLU A 176 -21.21 -0.11 62.62
CA GLU A 176 -22.25 -0.41 61.63
C GLU A 176 -22.52 -1.90 61.53
N LEU A 177 -21.48 -2.73 61.68
CA LEU A 177 -21.60 -4.20 61.74
C LEU A 177 -22.38 -4.64 62.98
N LEU A 178 -22.07 -4.06 64.15
CA LEU A 178 -22.77 -4.34 65.41
C LEU A 178 -24.24 -3.90 65.36
N VAL A 179 -24.54 -2.75 64.74
CA VAL A 179 -25.92 -2.29 64.54
C VAL A 179 -26.68 -3.24 63.62
N LYS A 180 -26.05 -3.73 62.55
CA LYS A 180 -26.65 -4.69 61.61
C LYS A 180 -26.96 -6.03 62.29
N GLU A 181 -26.05 -6.52 63.14
CA GLU A 181 -26.25 -7.75 63.92
C GLU A 181 -27.36 -7.59 64.98
N ARG A 182 -27.41 -6.44 65.66
CA ARG A 182 -28.50 -6.14 66.59
C ARG A 182 -29.85 -6.08 65.87
N ASN A 183 -29.88 -5.49 64.67
CA ASN A 183 -31.11 -5.38 63.88
C ASN A 183 -31.57 -6.74 63.33
N SER A 184 -30.64 -7.61 62.89
CA SER A 184 -30.98 -8.97 62.44
C SER A 184 -31.50 -9.85 63.58
N LYS A 185 -31.00 -9.68 64.81
CA LYS A 185 -31.51 -10.38 66.00
C LYS A 185 -32.87 -9.88 66.48
N ARG A 186 -33.22 -8.60 66.22
CA ARG A 186 -34.50 -7.99 66.65
C ARG A 186 -35.64 -8.18 65.67
N ARG A 187 -35.36 -8.59 64.44
CA ARG A 187 -36.38 -8.94 63.44
C ARG A 187 -36.06 -10.32 62.88
N PRO A 188 -36.61 -11.42 63.46
CA PRO A 188 -36.68 -12.68 62.74
C PRO A 188 -37.35 -12.39 61.40
N ASN A 189 -36.66 -12.71 60.31
CA ASN A 189 -37.07 -12.45 58.93
C ASN A 189 -38.59 -12.53 58.75
N GLN A 190 -39.25 -11.39 58.57
CA GLN A 190 -40.50 -11.36 57.83
C GLN A 190 -40.10 -11.62 56.37
N ILE A 191 -40.16 -12.89 55.98
CA ILE A 191 -40.38 -13.27 54.58
C ILE A 191 -41.84 -12.99 54.27
#